data_AF-A0A552E4D9-F1
#
_entry.id   AF-A0A552E4D9-F1
#
_cell.length_a   1.000
_cell.length_b   1.000
_cell.length_c   1.000
_cell.angle_alpha   90.00
_cell.angle_beta   90.00
_cell.angle_gamma   90.00
#
_symmetry.space_group_name_H-M   'P 1'
#
loop_
_entity.id
_entity.type
_entity.pdbx_description
1 polymer ?
#
loop_
_entity_poly.entity_id
_entity_poly.type
_entity_poly.pdbx_seq_one_letter_code
_entity_poly.pdbx_strand_id
1 'polypeptide(L)'
;MTIFERLTNFVHRVFKTNLEIFLEALKHSPNAQGYVSGSITELLLKKKLEEEYGFEVKRIREKWEGRKHPNHHGDFYFRKPESNLWYVVESKGVKSNSEKWHKLYNFEKLKIFLIAHSGKIDWIDQNGNIEEQVIEWIHRELPKFQDEFSTTIYEYEEIQNYNPQRETAKSRAVKALKHLSREEVNALFDSRLNYVMSKIRVLETHFVSGKSASSNRTQATPRKDEFNVISIDIFLRYSEHKFLFANPQHLESSGEDENHLQQNYIMGFVFTDESGNARLSITDDWYENLNDVYQTLKEKDSVKEDEMQVDNRYLITEEANGEL
;
A
#
# COMPACT_ATOMS: atom_id res chain seq x y z
N MET A 1 29.35 3.15 21.51
CA MET A 1 29.00 1.88 20.85
C MET A 1 28.45 2.18 19.45
N THR A 2 28.96 1.53 18.41
CA THR A 2 28.49 1.71 17.03
C THR A 2 27.11 1.07 16.82
N ILE A 3 26.39 1.43 15.74
CA ILE A 3 25.11 0.80 15.42
C ILE A 3 25.26 -0.72 15.19
N PHE A 4 26.38 -1.14 14.60
CA PHE A 4 26.70 -2.54 14.36
C PHE A 4 26.85 -3.33 15.67
N GLU A 5 27.56 -2.77 16.64
CA GLU A 5 27.71 -3.36 17.98
C GLU A 5 26.37 -3.44 18.72
N ARG A 6 25.55 -2.38 18.65
CA ARG A 6 24.21 -2.36 19.26
C ARG A 6 23.30 -3.42 18.65
N LEU A 7 23.30 -3.56 17.32
CA LEU A 7 22.50 -4.57 16.62
C LEU A 7 22.98 -5.99 16.95
N THR A 8 24.28 -6.22 16.95
CA THR A 8 24.88 -7.52 17.33
C THR A 8 24.47 -7.91 18.74
N ASN A 9 24.58 -6.99 19.70
CA ASN A 9 24.18 -7.22 21.08
C ASN A 9 22.67 -7.46 21.22
N PHE A 10 21.85 -6.72 20.48
CA PHE A 10 20.41 -6.93 20.45
C PHE A 10 20.06 -8.34 19.95
N VAL A 11 20.62 -8.76 18.81
CA VAL A 11 20.36 -10.07 18.21
C VAL A 11 20.81 -11.20 19.14
N HIS A 12 22.02 -11.07 19.72
CA HIS A 12 22.52 -12.04 20.68
C HIS A 12 21.66 -12.10 21.94
N ARG A 13 21.23 -10.96 22.49
CA ARG A 13 20.46 -10.91 23.74
C ARG A 13 19.03 -11.43 23.57
N VAL A 14 18.34 -11.02 22.51
CA VAL A 14 16.91 -11.27 22.31
C VAL A 14 16.67 -12.61 21.63
N PHE A 15 17.37 -12.88 20.54
CA PHE A 15 17.16 -14.09 19.72
C PHE A 15 18.14 -15.21 20.03
N LYS A 16 19.12 -14.99 20.92
CA LYS A 16 20.11 -15.98 21.35
C LYS A 16 20.87 -16.59 20.16
N THR A 17 21.18 -15.76 19.16
CA THR A 17 21.86 -16.15 17.92
C THR A 17 22.81 -15.06 17.43
N ASN A 18 23.42 -15.24 16.25
CA ASN A 18 24.29 -14.26 15.59
C ASN A 18 23.58 -13.56 14.41
N LEU A 19 24.23 -12.54 13.83
CA LEU A 19 23.66 -11.75 12.73
C LEU A 19 23.42 -12.56 11.45
N GLU A 20 24.24 -13.58 11.18
CA GLU A 20 24.12 -14.41 9.98
C GLU A 20 22.84 -15.23 10.00
N ILE A 21 22.61 -15.98 11.08
CA ILE A 21 21.39 -16.79 11.25
C ILE A 21 20.15 -15.89 11.31
N PHE A 22 20.24 -14.73 11.97
CA PHE A 22 19.15 -13.75 12.00
C PHE A 22 18.77 -13.25 10.60
N LEU A 23 19.77 -12.91 9.78
CA LEU A 23 19.56 -12.45 8.41
C LEU A 23 18.96 -13.54 7.52
N GLU A 24 19.48 -14.77 7.58
CA GLU A 24 18.94 -15.89 6.79
C GLU A 24 17.49 -16.22 7.20
N ALA A 25 17.18 -16.21 8.50
CA ALA A 25 15.81 -16.38 8.98
C ALA A 25 14.86 -15.29 8.44
N LEU A 26 15.30 -14.04 8.39
CA LEU A 26 14.54 -12.94 7.78
C LEU A 26 14.38 -13.12 6.27
N LYS A 27 15.43 -13.51 5.53
CA LYS A 27 15.37 -13.76 4.08
C LYS A 27 14.37 -14.85 3.72
N HIS A 28 14.29 -15.91 4.53
CA HIS A 28 13.40 -17.04 4.30
C HIS A 28 11.95 -16.81 4.77
N SER A 29 11.66 -15.70 5.43
CA SER A 29 10.32 -15.41 5.97
C SER A 29 9.74 -14.12 5.38
N PRO A 30 8.99 -14.21 4.26
CA PRO A 30 8.30 -13.06 3.67
C PRO A 30 7.37 -12.35 4.67
N ASN A 31 6.71 -13.11 5.55
CA ASN A 31 5.85 -12.54 6.59
C ASN A 31 6.65 -11.69 7.58
N ALA A 32 7.81 -12.15 8.02
CA ALA A 32 8.67 -11.38 8.93
C ALA A 32 9.17 -10.09 8.25
N GLN A 33 9.56 -10.15 6.99
CA GLN A 33 9.92 -8.97 6.20
C GLN A 33 8.76 -7.97 6.13
N GLY A 34 7.54 -8.45 5.92
CA GLY A 34 6.33 -7.63 5.93
C GLY A 34 6.12 -6.90 7.26
N TYR A 35 6.24 -7.61 8.39
CA TYR A 35 6.10 -6.98 9.73
C TYR A 35 7.19 -5.95 10.02
N VAL A 36 8.45 -6.26 9.66
CA VAL A 36 9.56 -5.32 9.80
C VAL A 36 9.35 -4.10 8.92
N SER A 37 8.93 -4.29 7.67
CA SER A 37 8.62 -3.21 6.74
C SER A 37 7.49 -2.30 7.24
N GLY A 38 6.41 -2.87 7.79
CA GLY A 38 5.35 -2.09 8.44
C GLY A 38 5.88 -1.27 9.62
N SER A 39 6.73 -1.86 10.46
CA SER A 39 7.35 -1.16 11.59
C SER A 39 8.28 -0.03 11.15
N ILE A 40 9.03 -0.22 10.05
CA ILE A 40 9.87 0.82 9.44
C ILE A 40 9.00 1.96 8.92
N THR A 41 7.91 1.62 8.23
CA THR A 41 6.93 2.59 7.69
C THR A 41 6.38 3.48 8.81
N GLU A 42 5.90 2.88 9.91
CA GLU A 42 5.42 3.61 11.08
C GLU A 42 6.49 4.51 11.71
N LEU A 43 7.72 4.02 11.86
CA LEU A 43 8.83 4.79 12.43
C LEU A 43 9.20 6.00 11.55
N LEU A 44 9.26 5.81 10.24
CA LEU A 44 9.53 6.88 9.28
C LEU A 44 8.40 7.90 9.23
N LEU A 45 7.14 7.44 9.29
CA LEU A 45 5.99 8.34 9.39
C LEU A 45 6.09 9.18 10.66
N LYS A 46 6.32 8.58 11.83
CA LYS A 46 6.48 9.31 13.10
C LYS A 46 7.55 10.39 12.98
N LYS A 47 8.74 10.04 12.49
CA LYS A 47 9.83 11.00 12.28
C LYS A 47 9.43 12.13 11.34
N LYS A 48 8.77 11.80 10.22
CA LYS A 48 8.28 12.80 9.26
C LYS A 48 7.30 13.78 9.93
N LEU A 49 6.34 13.28 10.70
CA LEU A 49 5.37 14.08 11.45
C LEU A 49 6.06 15.03 12.45
N GLU A 50 7.08 14.55 13.16
CA GLU A 50 7.79 15.33 14.17
C GLU A 50 8.79 16.33 13.55
N GLU A 51 9.66 15.86 12.67
CA GLU A 51 10.82 16.60 12.16
C GLU A 51 10.44 17.55 11.01
N GLU A 52 9.61 17.11 10.06
CA GLU A 52 9.26 17.93 8.90
C GLU A 52 8.01 18.79 9.15
N TYR A 53 7.02 18.25 9.86
CA TYR A 53 5.75 18.93 10.07
C TYR A 53 5.59 19.58 11.44
N GLY A 54 6.53 19.33 12.37
CA GLY A 54 6.54 19.92 13.71
C GLY A 54 5.36 19.52 14.58
N PHE A 55 4.80 18.32 14.37
CA PHE A 55 3.73 17.78 15.21
C PHE A 55 4.30 17.11 16.46
N GLU A 56 3.56 17.16 17.57
CA GLU A 56 3.76 16.21 18.67
C GLU A 56 3.08 14.90 18.31
N VAL A 57 3.77 13.77 18.49
CA VAL A 57 3.28 12.45 18.07
C VAL A 57 3.43 11.42 19.19
N LYS A 58 2.33 10.73 19.51
CA LYS A 58 2.28 9.68 20.53
C LYS A 58 1.78 8.38 19.91
N ARG A 59 2.52 7.28 20.04
CA ARG A 59 2.09 5.96 19.54
C ARG A 59 0.90 5.45 20.34
N ILE A 60 -0.13 4.98 19.64
CA ILE A 60 -1.30 4.35 20.25
C ILE A 60 -0.90 2.98 20.79
N ARG A 61 -1.36 2.65 22.00
CA ARG A 61 -1.09 1.34 22.60
C ARG A 61 -1.68 0.21 21.76
N GLU A 62 -0.84 -0.75 21.39
CA GLU A 62 -1.21 -1.92 20.58
C GLU A 62 -2.26 -2.79 21.30
N LYS A 63 -2.03 -3.10 22.58
CA LYS A 63 -2.98 -3.82 23.43
C LYS A 63 -3.78 -2.82 24.27
N TRP A 64 -4.97 -2.49 23.79
CA TRP A 64 -5.89 -1.58 24.47
C TRP A 64 -6.46 -2.20 25.75
N GLU A 65 -6.52 -1.42 26.82
CA GLU A 65 -7.18 -1.82 28.08
C GLU A 65 -8.60 -1.25 28.15
N GLY A 66 -9.58 -2.12 28.41
CA GLY A 66 -11.00 -1.72 28.48
C GLY A 66 -11.67 -1.57 27.12
N ARG A 67 -12.76 -0.78 27.07
CA ARG A 67 -13.49 -0.51 25.82
C ARG A 67 -12.76 0.57 25.02
N LYS A 68 -12.36 0.25 23.79
CA LYS A 68 -11.76 1.21 22.87
C LYS A 68 -12.83 2.13 22.29
N HIS A 69 -12.64 3.44 22.44
CA HIS A 69 -13.53 4.40 21.81
C HIS A 69 -13.28 4.39 20.29
N PRO A 70 -14.32 4.49 19.44
CA PRO A 70 -14.20 4.34 17.99
C PRO A 70 -13.12 5.22 17.35
N ASN A 71 -12.90 6.43 17.85
CA ASN A 71 -11.98 7.40 17.26
C ASN A 71 -10.50 7.16 17.64
N HIS A 72 -10.14 6.06 18.29
CA HIS A 72 -8.75 5.73 18.68
C HIS A 72 -8.14 4.63 17.82
N HIS A 73 -8.78 4.27 16.72
CA HIS A 73 -8.41 3.13 15.89
C HIS A 73 -7.35 3.55 14.85
N GLY A 74 -6.17 3.96 15.32
CA GLY A 74 -5.02 4.26 14.48
C GLY A 74 -3.69 3.76 15.05
N ASP A 75 -2.59 4.21 14.45
CA ASP A 75 -1.22 3.93 14.91
C ASP A 75 -0.65 5.05 15.80
N PHE A 76 -0.98 6.31 15.49
CA PHE A 76 -0.48 7.47 16.23
C PHE A 76 -1.58 8.48 16.55
N TYR A 77 -1.48 9.08 17.74
CA TYR A 77 -2.05 10.39 18.02
C TYR A 77 -1.07 11.47 17.57
N PHE A 78 -1.58 12.57 17.01
CA PHE A 78 -0.77 13.72 16.66
C PHE A 78 -1.51 15.04 16.88
N ARG A 79 -0.76 16.11 17.19
CA ARG A 79 -1.29 17.48 17.33
C ARG A 79 -0.24 18.53 17.02
N LYS A 80 -0.66 19.75 16.64
CA LYS A 80 0.27 20.89 16.65
C LYS A 80 0.61 21.24 18.12
N PRO A 81 1.86 21.63 18.44
CA PRO A 81 2.26 21.94 19.82
C PRO A 81 1.36 22.96 20.54
N GLU A 82 0.88 23.96 19.80
CA GLU A 82 0.02 25.05 20.31
C GLU A 82 -1.48 24.69 20.34
N SER A 83 -1.87 23.51 19.87
CA SER A 83 -3.27 23.07 19.80
C SER A 83 -3.56 22.04 20.87
N ASN A 84 -4.72 22.08 21.52
CA ASN A 84 -5.16 21.02 22.43
C ASN A 84 -5.90 19.87 21.72
N LEU A 85 -5.99 19.93 20.38
CA LEU A 85 -6.74 18.97 19.58
C LEU A 85 -5.83 17.83 19.12
N TRP A 86 -6.04 16.64 19.68
CA TRP A 86 -5.39 15.42 19.26
C TRP A 86 -6.18 14.75 18.14
N TYR A 87 -5.49 14.32 17.10
CA TYR A 87 -6.07 13.56 16.00
C TYR A 87 -5.37 12.21 15.86
N VAL A 88 -6.00 11.29 15.16
CA VAL A 88 -5.50 9.93 14.94
C VAL A 88 -5.13 9.74 13.48
N VAL A 89 -3.93 9.20 13.26
CA VAL A 89 -3.44 8.77 11.94
C VAL A 89 -3.25 7.26 11.91
N GLU A 90 -3.79 6.63 10.87
CA GLU A 90 -3.58 5.23 10.53
C GLU A 90 -2.55 5.13 9.40
N SER A 91 -1.52 4.32 9.61
CA SER A 91 -0.43 4.08 8.65
C SER A 91 -0.61 2.74 7.94
N LYS A 92 -0.50 2.75 6.61
CA LYS A 92 -0.52 1.55 5.76
C LYS A 92 0.49 1.66 4.63
N GLY A 93 0.76 0.54 3.98
CA GLY A 93 1.46 0.49 2.71
C GLY A 93 0.50 0.17 1.56
N VAL A 94 0.95 0.41 0.33
CA VAL A 94 0.23 -0.06 -0.87
C VAL A 94 0.27 -1.58 -0.99
N LYS A 95 -0.71 -2.14 -1.70
CA LYS A 95 -0.79 -3.56 -2.00
C LYS A 95 0.36 -3.99 -2.92
N SER A 96 1.00 -5.12 -2.58
CA SER A 96 2.21 -5.59 -3.26
C SER A 96 1.96 -6.36 -4.55
N ASN A 97 0.72 -6.74 -4.87
CA ASN A 97 0.38 -7.63 -5.98
C ASN A 97 -0.73 -7.09 -6.91
N SER A 98 -1.01 -5.79 -6.89
CA SER A 98 -2.10 -5.14 -7.64
C SER A 98 -2.07 -5.48 -9.14
N GLU A 99 -0.91 -5.35 -9.78
CA GLU A 99 -0.72 -5.59 -11.21
C GLU A 99 -0.99 -7.04 -11.59
N LYS A 100 -0.57 -7.99 -10.72
CA LYS A 100 -0.85 -9.41 -10.89
C LYS A 100 -2.34 -9.70 -10.71
N TRP A 101 -2.96 -9.15 -9.66
CA TRP A 101 -4.37 -9.32 -9.34
C TRP A 101 -5.28 -8.86 -10.49
N HIS A 102 -4.99 -7.71 -11.08
CA HIS A 102 -5.72 -7.16 -12.22
C HIS A 102 -5.29 -7.74 -13.58
N LYS A 103 -4.29 -8.64 -13.58
CA LYS A 103 -3.74 -9.33 -14.76
C LYS A 103 -3.21 -8.35 -15.82
N LEU A 104 -2.55 -7.26 -15.39
CA LEU A 104 -2.08 -6.18 -16.25
C LEU A 104 -0.96 -6.60 -17.22
N TYR A 105 -0.36 -7.77 -17.03
CA TYR A 105 0.56 -8.42 -17.98
C TYR A 105 -0.11 -8.88 -19.30
N ASN A 106 -1.42 -8.67 -19.45
CA ASN A 106 -2.17 -8.90 -20.68
C ASN A 106 -2.67 -7.56 -21.25
N PHE A 107 -2.41 -7.31 -22.54
CA PHE A 107 -2.73 -6.05 -23.23
C PHE A 107 -4.17 -5.56 -22.97
N GLU A 108 -5.18 -6.38 -23.27
CA GLU A 108 -6.59 -5.98 -23.10
C GLU A 108 -6.94 -5.65 -21.64
N LYS A 109 -6.30 -6.32 -20.67
CA LYS A 109 -6.54 -6.05 -19.25
C LYS A 109 -5.90 -4.73 -18.83
N LEU A 110 -4.67 -4.46 -19.27
CA LEU A 110 -4.03 -3.16 -19.06
C LEU A 110 -4.83 -2.03 -19.71
N LYS A 111 -5.21 -2.18 -20.98
CA LYS A 111 -6.00 -1.19 -21.72
C LYS A 111 -7.29 -0.83 -20.99
N ILE A 112 -8.11 -1.83 -20.66
CA ILE A 112 -9.39 -1.60 -19.97
C ILE A 112 -9.16 -0.96 -18.60
N PHE A 113 -8.13 -1.38 -17.86
CA PHE A 113 -7.80 -0.83 -16.55
C PHE A 113 -7.41 0.64 -16.62
N LEU A 114 -6.57 1.04 -17.58
CA LEU A 114 -6.17 2.43 -17.76
C LEU A 114 -7.33 3.31 -18.23
N ILE A 115 -8.19 2.82 -19.11
CA ILE A 115 -9.41 3.54 -19.53
C ILE A 115 -10.33 3.77 -18.33
N ALA A 116 -10.59 2.73 -17.53
CA ALA A 116 -11.45 2.79 -16.35
C ALA A 116 -10.93 3.74 -15.25
N HIS A 117 -9.64 4.03 -15.25
CA HIS A 117 -8.98 4.92 -14.29
C HIS A 117 -8.32 6.13 -14.94
N SER A 118 -8.78 6.49 -16.14
CA SER A 118 -8.22 7.57 -16.95
C SER A 118 -8.25 8.93 -16.27
N GLY A 119 -9.27 9.21 -15.46
CA GLY A 119 -9.35 10.43 -14.64
C GLY A 119 -8.25 10.56 -13.57
N LYS A 120 -7.44 9.51 -13.37
CA LYS A 120 -6.32 9.48 -12.41
C LYS A 120 -4.95 9.54 -13.09
N ILE A 121 -4.95 9.75 -14.42
CA ILE A 121 -3.76 9.72 -15.27
C ILE A 121 -3.57 11.09 -15.90
N ASP A 122 -2.53 11.79 -15.46
CA ASP A 122 -2.27 13.20 -15.76
C ASP A 122 -1.98 13.53 -17.23
N TRP A 123 -1.54 12.56 -18.03
CA TRP A 123 -1.28 12.75 -19.46
C TRP A 123 -2.48 12.44 -20.36
N ILE A 124 -3.61 11.97 -19.80
CA ILE A 124 -4.83 11.72 -20.59
C ILE A 124 -5.68 12.99 -20.64
N ASP A 125 -5.90 13.50 -21.85
CA ASP A 125 -6.92 14.52 -22.09
C ASP A 125 -8.32 13.88 -22.05
N GLN A 126 -9.09 14.25 -21.03
CA GLN A 126 -10.44 13.75 -20.79
C GLN A 126 -11.46 14.20 -21.85
N ASN A 127 -11.14 15.20 -22.66
CA ASN A 127 -11.99 15.66 -23.76
C ASN A 127 -11.70 14.94 -25.09
N GLY A 128 -10.59 14.19 -25.15
CA GLY A 128 -10.17 13.44 -26.32
C GLY A 128 -10.67 12.00 -26.35
N ASN A 129 -10.22 11.23 -27.34
CA ASN A 129 -10.46 9.80 -27.40
C ASN A 129 -9.54 9.07 -26.41
N ILE A 130 -10.08 8.69 -25.25
CA ILE A 130 -9.31 8.05 -24.17
C ILE A 130 -8.75 6.69 -24.61
N GLU A 131 -9.53 5.88 -25.34
CA GLU A 131 -9.06 4.55 -25.78
C GLU A 131 -7.86 4.66 -26.73
N GLU A 132 -7.90 5.59 -27.68
CA GLU A 132 -6.80 5.85 -28.62
C GLU A 132 -5.53 6.32 -27.89
N GLN A 133 -5.65 7.31 -26.99
CA GLN A 133 -4.53 7.78 -26.17
C GLN A 133 -3.89 6.65 -25.34
N VAL A 134 -4.70 5.77 -24.75
CA VAL A 134 -4.21 4.62 -23.97
C VAL A 134 -3.51 3.60 -24.86
N ILE A 135 -4.09 3.27 -26.03
CA ILE A 135 -3.47 2.32 -26.97
C ILE A 135 -2.14 2.85 -27.48
N GLU A 136 -2.09 4.12 -27.89
CA GLU A 136 -0.86 4.78 -28.35
C GLU A 136 0.21 4.76 -27.26
N TRP A 137 -0.15 5.08 -26.01
CA TRP A 137 0.76 5.02 -24.88
C TRP A 137 1.30 3.60 -24.66
N ILE A 138 0.43 2.57 -24.65
CA ILE A 138 0.87 1.17 -24.46
C ILE A 138 1.81 0.75 -25.60
N HIS A 139 1.49 1.09 -26.84
CA HIS A 139 2.34 0.72 -27.98
C HIS A 139 3.71 1.43 -27.96
N ARG A 140 3.75 2.69 -27.51
CA ARG A 140 4.99 3.45 -27.40
C ARG A 140 5.85 2.98 -26.23
N GLU A 141 5.28 2.85 -25.04
CA GLU A 141 6.04 2.54 -23.82
C GLU A 141 6.26 1.04 -23.60
N LEU A 142 5.34 0.21 -24.09
CA LEU A 142 5.35 -1.24 -23.94
C LEU A 142 5.25 -1.95 -25.31
N PRO A 143 6.15 -1.65 -26.27
CA PRO A 143 6.06 -2.12 -27.66
C PRO A 143 5.99 -3.64 -27.81
N LYS A 144 6.55 -4.42 -26.86
CA LYS A 144 6.46 -5.89 -26.89
C LYS A 144 5.02 -6.41 -26.91
N PHE A 145 4.02 -5.63 -26.48
CA PHE A 145 2.62 -6.03 -26.61
C PHE A 145 2.13 -6.14 -28.05
N GLN A 146 2.82 -5.50 -29.00
CA GLN A 146 2.46 -5.58 -30.42
C GLN A 146 2.89 -6.91 -31.05
N ASP A 147 3.92 -7.57 -30.51
CA ASP A 147 4.48 -8.80 -31.06
C ASP A 147 4.72 -9.89 -29.99
N GLU A 148 5.81 -9.81 -29.23
CA GLU A 148 6.30 -10.83 -28.28
C GLU A 148 5.24 -11.20 -27.23
N PHE A 149 4.47 -10.22 -26.76
CA PHE A 149 3.43 -10.33 -25.74
C PHE A 149 2.01 -10.16 -26.29
N SER A 150 1.82 -10.26 -27.60
CA SER A 150 0.52 -10.16 -28.27
C SER A 150 -0.50 -11.22 -27.81
N THR A 151 -0.03 -12.40 -27.41
CA THR A 151 -0.92 -13.50 -26.97
C THR A 151 -1.20 -13.42 -25.47
N THR A 152 -2.48 -13.49 -25.08
CA THR A 152 -2.92 -13.54 -23.67
C THR A 152 -2.38 -14.79 -22.96
N ILE A 153 -1.88 -14.63 -21.74
CA ILE A 153 -1.43 -15.74 -20.87
C ILE A 153 -2.35 -15.94 -19.65
N TYR A 154 -2.38 -17.17 -19.12
CA TYR A 154 -3.25 -17.63 -18.03
C TYR A 154 -2.46 -18.44 -16.98
N GLU A 155 -2.83 -18.33 -15.70
CA GLU A 155 -2.10 -19.02 -14.62
C GLU A 155 -2.12 -20.53 -14.83
N TYR A 156 -1.12 -21.25 -14.29
CA TYR A 156 -0.96 -22.68 -14.53
C TYR A 156 -2.22 -23.47 -14.17
N GLU A 157 -2.82 -23.19 -13.02
CA GLU A 157 -4.09 -23.78 -12.58
C GLU A 157 -5.24 -23.46 -13.54
N GLU A 158 -5.30 -22.24 -14.08
CA GLU A 158 -6.30 -21.86 -15.07
C GLU A 158 -6.12 -22.64 -16.37
N ILE A 159 -4.88 -22.88 -16.81
CA ILE A 159 -4.55 -23.67 -18.00
C ILE A 159 -4.98 -25.12 -17.83
N GLN A 160 -4.62 -25.74 -16.70
CA GLN A 160 -4.88 -27.17 -16.46
C GLN A 160 -6.38 -27.46 -16.29
N ASN A 161 -7.11 -26.58 -15.62
CA ASN A 161 -8.54 -26.77 -15.33
C ASN A 161 -9.47 -26.33 -16.47
N TYR A 162 -8.95 -25.74 -17.54
CA TYR A 162 -9.77 -25.22 -18.63
C TYR A 162 -10.17 -26.31 -19.64
N ASN A 163 -11.48 -26.58 -19.71
CA ASN A 163 -12.08 -27.55 -20.62
C ASN A 163 -13.11 -26.87 -21.56
N PRO A 164 -12.67 -26.35 -22.73
CA PRO A 164 -13.55 -25.62 -23.64
C PRO A 164 -14.51 -26.55 -24.39
N GLN A 165 -15.79 -26.16 -24.48
CA GLN A 165 -16.79 -26.85 -25.30
C GLN A 165 -16.81 -26.37 -26.76
N ARG A 166 -16.20 -25.20 -27.05
CA ARG A 166 -16.09 -24.58 -28.38
C ARG A 166 -14.76 -23.85 -28.50
N GLU A 167 -14.27 -23.69 -29.73
CA GLU A 167 -13.06 -22.90 -29.96
C GLU A 167 -13.33 -21.40 -29.80
N THR A 168 -12.50 -20.73 -29.01
CA THR A 168 -12.52 -19.30 -28.68
C THR A 168 -11.09 -18.75 -28.66
N ALA A 169 -10.94 -17.42 -28.57
CA ALA A 169 -9.62 -16.82 -28.38
C ALA A 169 -8.91 -17.37 -27.13
N LYS A 170 -9.64 -17.51 -26.01
CA LYS A 170 -9.11 -18.12 -24.77
C LYS A 170 -8.69 -19.57 -25.00
N SER A 171 -9.49 -20.39 -25.68
CA SER A 171 -9.13 -21.79 -25.91
C SER A 171 -7.89 -21.96 -26.78
N ARG A 172 -7.70 -21.10 -27.79
CA ARG A 172 -6.48 -21.09 -28.61
C ARG A 172 -5.26 -20.71 -27.77
N ALA A 173 -5.36 -19.66 -26.96
CA ALA A 173 -4.29 -19.23 -26.07
C ALA A 173 -3.93 -20.30 -25.02
N VAL A 174 -4.93 -20.89 -24.35
CA VAL A 174 -4.70 -21.97 -23.38
C VAL A 174 -4.09 -23.21 -24.05
N LYS A 175 -4.56 -23.59 -25.25
CA LYS A 175 -3.98 -24.72 -26.00
C LYS A 175 -2.51 -24.48 -26.33
N ALA A 176 -2.12 -23.25 -26.66
CA ALA A 176 -0.74 -22.88 -26.89
C ALA A 176 0.13 -23.00 -25.63
N LEU A 177 -0.44 -22.82 -24.43
CA LEU A 177 0.30 -22.89 -23.15
C LEU A 177 0.30 -24.27 -22.51
N LYS A 178 -0.58 -25.19 -22.94
CA LYS A 178 -0.85 -26.47 -22.26
C LYS A 178 0.35 -27.43 -22.17
N HIS A 179 1.34 -27.25 -23.04
CA HIS A 179 2.56 -28.06 -23.07
C HIS A 179 3.64 -27.57 -22.09
N LEU A 180 3.48 -26.39 -21.52
CA LEU A 180 4.44 -25.79 -20.60
C LEU A 180 4.27 -26.35 -19.18
N SER A 181 5.40 -26.49 -18.48
CA SER A 181 5.47 -26.76 -17.05
C SER A 181 5.00 -25.55 -16.22
N ARG A 182 4.77 -25.77 -14.92
CA ARG A 182 4.41 -24.71 -13.98
C ARG A 182 5.50 -23.65 -13.92
N GLU A 183 6.76 -24.08 -13.93
CA GLU A 183 7.94 -23.23 -13.85
C GLU A 183 8.08 -22.35 -15.10
N GLU A 184 7.88 -22.91 -16.30
CA GLU A 184 7.89 -22.14 -17.55
C GLU A 184 6.75 -21.13 -17.62
N VAL A 185 5.56 -21.51 -17.17
CA VAL A 185 4.40 -20.62 -17.10
C VAL A 185 4.67 -19.47 -16.13
N ASN A 186 5.21 -19.76 -14.93
CA ASN A 186 5.57 -18.73 -13.95
C ASN A 186 6.67 -17.79 -14.48
N ALA A 187 7.68 -18.32 -15.17
CA ALA A 187 8.73 -17.48 -15.76
C ALA A 187 8.18 -16.53 -16.84
N LEU A 188 7.22 -16.98 -17.65
CA LEU A 188 6.50 -16.12 -18.61
C LEU A 188 5.71 -15.02 -17.89
N PHE A 189 5.02 -15.36 -16.79
CA PHE A 189 4.31 -14.38 -15.97
C PHE A 189 5.22 -13.32 -15.40
N ASP A 190 6.28 -13.75 -14.72
CA ASP A 190 7.19 -12.84 -14.04
C ASP A 190 7.89 -11.93 -15.04
N SER A 191 8.29 -12.46 -16.20
CA SER A 191 8.87 -11.66 -17.30
C SER A 191 7.94 -10.54 -17.76
N ARG A 192 6.67 -10.86 -18.07
CA ARG A 192 5.69 -9.87 -18.53
C ARG A 192 5.27 -8.89 -17.44
N LEU A 193 5.09 -9.38 -16.22
CA LEU A 193 4.74 -8.55 -15.08
C LEU A 193 5.85 -7.53 -14.79
N ASN A 194 7.11 -7.98 -14.75
CA ASN A 194 8.28 -7.11 -14.59
C ASN A 194 8.38 -6.09 -15.73
N TYR A 195 8.09 -6.49 -16.97
CA TYR A 195 8.08 -5.59 -18.11
C TYR A 195 7.03 -4.48 -17.94
N VAL A 196 5.78 -4.82 -17.59
CA VAL A 196 4.74 -3.82 -17.31
C VAL A 196 5.15 -2.91 -16.15
N MET A 197 5.60 -3.51 -15.03
CA MET A 197 6.01 -2.78 -13.83
C MET A 197 7.26 -1.91 -14.00
N SER A 198 8.04 -2.13 -15.06
CA SER A 198 9.14 -1.25 -15.43
C SER A 198 8.64 0.13 -15.90
N LYS A 199 7.43 0.20 -16.47
CA LYS A 199 6.84 1.42 -17.04
C LYS A 199 5.68 1.99 -16.22
N ILE A 200 4.88 1.12 -15.59
CA ILE A 200 3.72 1.54 -14.83
C ILE A 200 3.50 0.65 -13.60
N ARG A 201 3.25 1.31 -12.48
CA ARG A 201 3.01 0.70 -11.18
C ARG A 201 1.73 1.27 -10.58
N VAL A 202 0.86 0.41 -10.08
CA VAL A 202 -0.46 0.79 -9.56
C VAL A 202 -0.36 1.07 -8.06
N LEU A 203 -0.88 2.22 -7.65
CA LEU A 203 -1.06 2.56 -6.25
C LEU A 203 -2.46 2.13 -5.82
N GLU A 204 -2.56 0.94 -5.23
CA GLU A 204 -3.82 0.36 -4.74
C GLU A 204 -3.71 0.11 -3.23
N THR A 205 -4.71 0.56 -2.46
CA THR A 205 -4.78 0.29 -1.01
C THR A 205 -5.25 -1.14 -0.73
N HIS A 206 -5.09 -1.59 0.52
CA HIS A 206 -5.70 -2.82 1.00
C HIS A 206 -6.16 -2.67 2.46
N PHE A 207 -7.31 -2.00 2.64
CA PHE A 207 -7.92 -1.78 3.96
C PHE A 207 -8.74 -2.98 4.39
N VAL A 208 -8.08 -3.96 5.01
CA VAL A 208 -8.76 -5.05 5.71
C VAL A 208 -8.64 -4.85 7.21
N SER A 209 -9.77 -4.87 7.88
CA SER A 209 -9.87 -4.86 9.33
C SER A 209 -10.65 -6.11 9.75
N GLY A 210 -10.07 -6.95 10.59
CA GLY A 210 -10.76 -8.15 11.07
C GLY A 210 -12.12 -7.78 11.69
N LYS A 211 -13.16 -8.62 11.47
CA LYS A 211 -14.43 -8.53 12.18
C LYS A 211 -14.19 -8.95 13.63
N SER A 212 -13.73 -8.06 14.49
CA SER A 212 -13.69 -8.36 15.93
C SER A 212 -15.11 -8.31 16.46
N ALA A 213 -15.51 -9.34 17.23
CA ALA A 213 -16.85 -9.50 17.80
C ALA A 213 -17.28 -8.36 18.74
N SER A 214 -16.37 -7.43 19.06
CA SER A 214 -16.58 -6.26 19.93
C SER A 214 -16.64 -4.92 19.17
N SER A 215 -16.49 -4.93 17.84
CA SER A 215 -16.57 -3.72 17.03
C SER A 215 -17.99 -3.52 16.50
N ASN A 216 -18.50 -2.28 16.50
CA ASN A 216 -19.76 -1.89 15.84
C ASN A 216 -19.64 -1.93 14.30
N ARG A 217 -18.71 -2.72 13.75
CA ARG A 217 -18.45 -2.83 12.31
C ARG A 217 -19.46 -3.78 11.68
N THR A 218 -20.08 -3.33 10.60
CA THR A 218 -20.96 -4.14 9.74
C THR A 218 -20.13 -4.89 8.69
N GLN A 219 -18.94 -4.36 8.34
CA GLN A 219 -18.05 -4.90 7.31
C GLN A 219 -16.62 -5.16 7.80
N ALA A 220 -15.83 -5.86 6.98
CA ALA A 220 -14.42 -6.15 7.24
C ALA A 220 -13.47 -5.02 6.78
N THR A 221 -14.00 -3.84 6.47
CA THR A 221 -13.22 -2.63 6.19
C THR A 221 -13.32 -1.67 7.38
N PRO A 222 -12.36 -0.75 7.57
CA PRO A 222 -12.46 0.27 8.61
C PRO A 222 -13.65 1.21 8.34
N ARG A 223 -14.19 1.80 9.41
CA ARG A 223 -15.14 2.91 9.29
C ARG A 223 -14.39 4.22 9.07
N LYS A 224 -15.06 5.19 8.46
CA LYS A 224 -14.50 6.53 8.21
C LYS A 224 -14.26 7.34 9.48
N ASP A 225 -14.92 7.00 10.59
CA ASP A 225 -14.83 7.67 11.89
C ASP A 225 -13.79 7.04 12.85
N GLU A 226 -13.08 5.99 12.40
CA GLU A 226 -12.12 5.28 13.25
C GLU A 226 -10.80 6.02 13.47
N PHE A 227 -10.45 6.90 12.54
CA PHE A 227 -9.24 7.72 12.51
C PHE A 227 -9.53 8.99 11.71
N ASN A 228 -8.67 10.01 11.86
CA ASN A 228 -8.86 11.31 11.20
C ASN A 228 -8.05 11.44 9.92
N VAL A 229 -6.92 10.72 9.83
CA VAL A 229 -6.01 10.75 8.68
C VAL A 229 -5.59 9.33 8.33
N ILE A 230 -5.51 9.04 7.04
CA ILE A 230 -4.80 7.87 6.51
C ILE A 230 -3.47 8.34 5.97
N SER A 231 -2.41 7.61 6.27
CA SER A 231 -1.10 7.73 5.66
C SER A 231 -0.77 6.45 4.91
N ILE A 232 -0.49 6.56 3.61
CA ILE A 232 -0.09 5.45 2.74
C ILE A 232 1.35 5.63 2.30
N ASP A 233 2.22 4.72 2.70
CA ASP A 233 3.56 4.62 2.17
C ASP A 233 3.58 3.87 0.83
N ILE A 234 4.08 4.55 -0.20
CA ILE A 234 4.13 4.03 -1.57
C ILE A 234 5.48 3.39 -1.93
N PHE A 235 6.41 3.19 -0.98
CA PHE A 235 7.77 2.69 -1.25
C PHE A 235 7.81 1.36 -2.02
N LEU A 236 6.78 0.51 -1.92
CA LEU A 236 6.71 -0.73 -2.71
C LEU A 236 6.54 -0.49 -4.23
N ARG A 237 6.25 0.75 -4.63
CA ARG A 237 6.03 1.18 -6.01
C ARG A 237 6.82 2.45 -6.37
N TYR A 238 7.60 2.96 -5.43
CA TYR A 238 8.37 4.20 -5.57
C TYR A 238 9.81 3.97 -5.12
N SER A 239 10.75 4.79 -5.56
CA SER A 239 12.19 4.58 -5.28
C SER A 239 12.58 4.80 -3.82
N GLU A 240 11.72 5.44 -3.04
CA GLU A 240 11.95 5.83 -1.66
C GLU A 240 10.65 5.79 -0.86
N HIS A 241 10.76 5.92 0.46
CA HIS A 241 9.60 6.11 1.33
C HIS A 241 8.95 7.46 1.05
N LYS A 242 7.73 7.41 0.53
CA LYS A 242 6.91 8.57 0.22
C LYS A 242 5.51 8.31 0.75
N PHE A 243 4.99 9.27 1.51
CA PHE A 243 3.69 9.15 2.16
C PHE A 243 2.66 9.99 1.43
N LEU A 244 1.51 9.38 1.15
CA LEU A 244 0.31 10.05 0.67
C LEU A 244 -0.73 10.06 1.79
N PHE A 245 -1.44 11.17 1.94
CA PHE A 245 -2.37 11.41 3.03
C PHE A 245 -3.79 11.56 2.52
N ALA A 246 -4.78 11.15 3.29
CA ALA A 246 -6.18 11.43 2.99
C ALA A 246 -6.99 11.64 4.27
N ASN A 247 -8.03 12.47 4.17
CA ASN A 247 -9.10 12.48 5.16
C ASN A 247 -10.10 11.37 4.81
N PRO A 248 -10.32 10.37 5.68
CA PRO A 248 -11.24 9.25 5.40
C PRO A 248 -12.66 9.68 5.05
N GLN A 249 -13.09 10.85 5.55
CA GLN A 249 -14.42 11.40 5.30
C GLN A 249 -14.60 11.84 3.85
N HIS A 250 -13.51 12.13 3.14
CA HIS A 250 -13.52 12.59 1.75
C HIS A 250 -13.37 11.45 0.73
N LEU A 251 -12.93 10.26 1.17
CA LEU A 251 -12.82 9.09 0.30
C LEU A 251 -14.20 8.52 -0.03
N GLU A 252 -14.34 7.88 -1.20
CA GLU A 252 -15.58 7.18 -1.57
C GLU A 252 -15.94 6.08 -0.55
N SER A 253 -17.21 5.93 -0.21
CA SER A 253 -17.62 4.86 0.71
C SER A 253 -17.64 3.47 0.04
N SER A 254 -17.65 2.43 0.87
CA SER A 254 -18.04 1.08 0.44
C SER A 254 -19.51 1.12 -0.02
N GLY A 255 -19.81 0.64 -1.22
CA GLY A 255 -21.17 0.65 -1.76
C GLY A 255 -22.19 -0.14 -0.93
N GLU A 256 -21.72 -0.99 -0.02
CA GLU A 256 -22.55 -1.76 0.92
C GLU A 256 -22.82 -1.01 2.24
N ASP A 257 -22.06 0.04 2.60
CA ASP A 257 -22.27 0.88 3.80
C ASP A 257 -21.51 2.21 3.69
N GLU A 258 -22.26 3.33 3.73
CA GLU A 258 -21.72 4.69 3.58
C GLU A 258 -20.72 5.09 4.68
N ASN A 259 -20.75 4.42 5.84
CA ASN A 259 -19.83 4.71 6.94
C ASN A 259 -18.49 3.98 6.80
N HIS A 260 -18.39 3.03 5.87
CA HIS A 260 -17.22 2.20 5.69
C HIS A 260 -16.36 2.68 4.51
N LEU A 261 -15.04 2.54 4.67
CA LEU A 261 -14.10 2.71 3.56
C LEU A 261 -14.19 1.52 2.61
N GLN A 262 -13.87 1.74 1.34
CA GLN A 262 -13.58 0.64 0.40
C GLN A 262 -12.33 -0.10 0.84
N GLN A 263 -12.25 -1.39 0.51
CA GLN A 263 -11.04 -2.17 0.76
C GLN A 263 -9.89 -1.71 -0.14
N ASN A 264 -10.15 -1.52 -1.44
CA ASN A 264 -9.13 -1.20 -2.42
C ASN A 264 -9.53 0.08 -3.15
N TYR A 265 -8.81 1.17 -2.89
CA TYR A 265 -8.86 2.37 -3.70
C TYR A 265 -7.70 2.33 -4.69
N ILE A 266 -7.98 2.57 -5.97
CA ILE A 266 -6.94 2.93 -6.93
C ILE A 266 -6.64 4.41 -6.71
N MET A 267 -5.55 4.70 -6.01
CA MET A 267 -5.11 6.05 -5.66
C MET A 267 -4.51 6.78 -6.87
N GLY A 268 -3.92 6.01 -7.79
CA GLY A 268 -3.18 6.53 -8.92
C GLY A 268 -2.13 5.55 -9.43
N PHE A 269 -1.13 6.11 -10.09
CA PHE A 269 -0.09 5.37 -10.80
C PHE A 269 1.28 6.02 -10.61
N VAL A 270 2.32 5.19 -10.65
CA VAL A 270 3.70 5.62 -10.83
C VAL A 270 4.12 5.20 -12.24
N PHE A 271 4.39 6.18 -13.08
CA PHE A 271 4.93 5.99 -14.42
C PHE A 271 6.46 6.14 -14.40
N THR A 272 7.17 5.36 -15.21
CA THR A 272 8.62 5.52 -15.39
C THR A 272 8.88 6.15 -16.75
N ASP A 273 9.59 7.27 -16.78
CA ASP A 273 9.98 7.93 -18.03
C ASP A 273 11.14 7.21 -18.76
N GLU A 274 11.54 7.70 -19.93
CA GLU A 274 12.65 7.14 -20.71
C GLU A 274 14.01 7.23 -20.00
N SER A 275 14.16 8.18 -19.07
CA SER A 275 15.38 8.36 -18.26
C SER A 275 15.38 7.49 -17.00
N GLY A 276 14.30 6.74 -16.74
CA GLY A 276 14.13 5.91 -15.55
C GLY A 276 13.56 6.65 -14.34
N ASN A 277 13.14 7.90 -14.48
CA ASN A 277 12.57 8.66 -13.36
C ASN A 277 11.11 8.28 -13.13
N ALA A 278 10.73 8.19 -11.87
CA ALA A 278 9.37 7.96 -11.45
C ALA A 278 8.56 9.27 -11.48
N ARG A 279 7.44 9.27 -12.21
CA ARG A 279 6.42 10.33 -12.20
C ARG A 279 5.16 9.80 -11.52
N LEU A 280 4.72 10.53 -10.49
CA LEU A 280 3.52 10.21 -9.73
C LEU A 280 2.29 10.88 -10.38
N SER A 281 1.20 10.13 -10.55
CA SER A 281 -0.11 10.63 -10.98
C SER A 281 -1.16 10.09 -10.01
N ILE A 282 -1.73 10.94 -9.16
CA ILE A 282 -2.67 10.59 -8.09
C ILE A 282 -3.97 11.39 -8.21
N THR A 283 -5.05 10.90 -7.59
CA THR A 283 -6.31 11.67 -7.52
C THR A 283 -6.24 12.77 -6.47
N ASP A 284 -7.14 13.75 -6.61
CA ASP A 284 -7.26 14.90 -5.71
C ASP A 284 -7.69 14.52 -4.27
N ASP A 285 -8.11 13.27 -4.06
CA ASP A 285 -8.44 12.75 -2.73
C ASP A 285 -7.20 12.43 -1.89
N TRP A 286 -6.03 12.32 -2.54
CA TRP A 286 -4.77 11.95 -1.92
C TRP A 286 -3.78 13.11 -2.01
N TYR A 287 -3.22 13.47 -0.86
CA TYR A 287 -2.38 14.64 -0.68
C TYR A 287 -0.93 14.23 -0.43
N GLU A 288 0.01 14.88 -1.09
CA GLU A 288 1.44 14.69 -0.80
C GLU A 288 1.87 15.44 0.48
N ASN A 289 1.13 16.48 0.86
CA ASN A 289 1.39 17.33 2.02
C ASN A 289 0.33 17.14 3.10
N LEU A 290 0.74 16.69 4.28
CA LEU A 290 -0.17 16.45 5.40
C LEU A 290 -0.88 17.73 5.86
N ASN A 291 -0.27 18.91 5.73
CA ASN A 291 -0.92 20.15 6.17
C ASN A 291 -2.21 20.43 5.38
N ASP A 292 -2.30 19.99 4.13
CA ASP A 292 -3.51 20.15 3.32
C ASP A 292 -4.65 19.31 3.88
N VAL A 293 -4.37 18.06 4.29
CA VAL A 293 -5.34 17.21 4.99
C VAL A 293 -5.68 17.77 6.37
N TYR A 294 -4.69 18.28 7.10
CA TYR A 294 -4.88 18.85 8.43
C TYR A 294 -5.90 19.99 8.44
N GLN A 295 -5.90 20.84 7.40
CA GLN A 295 -6.87 21.94 7.26
C GLN A 295 -8.32 21.46 7.12
N THR A 296 -8.54 20.19 6.75
CA THR A 296 -9.88 19.60 6.62
C THR A 296 -10.41 19.01 7.92
N LEU A 297 -9.57 18.86 8.94
CA LEU A 297 -9.94 18.24 10.20
C LEU A 297 -10.84 19.16 11.04
N LYS A 298 -11.83 18.57 11.72
CA LYS A 298 -12.77 19.31 12.56
C LYS A 298 -12.50 19.03 14.02
N GLU A 299 -12.65 20.03 14.86
CA GLU A 299 -12.49 19.92 16.32
C GLU A 299 -13.33 18.80 16.93
N LYS A 300 -14.58 18.64 16.46
CA LYS A 300 -15.48 17.57 16.93
C LYS A 300 -14.97 16.14 16.71
N ASP A 301 -14.02 15.97 15.79
CA ASP A 301 -13.46 14.65 15.45
C ASP A 301 -12.16 14.39 16.22
N SER A 302 -11.69 15.35 17.04
CA SER A 302 -10.51 15.19 17.88
C SER A 302 -10.76 14.25 19.06
N VAL A 303 -9.66 13.70 19.56
CA VAL A 303 -9.58 12.85 20.74
C VAL A 303 -9.22 13.71 21.95
N LYS A 304 -9.81 13.40 23.11
CA LYS A 304 -9.39 14.02 24.36
C LYS A 304 -8.17 13.33 24.93
N GLU A 305 -7.23 14.12 25.44
CA GLU A 305 -5.96 13.59 25.92
C GLU A 305 -6.09 12.64 27.12
N ASP A 306 -7.06 12.88 28.01
CA ASP A 306 -7.35 12.03 29.16
C ASP A 306 -7.95 10.66 28.79
N GLU A 307 -8.43 10.51 27.56
CA GLU A 307 -8.95 9.26 27.01
C GLU A 307 -7.87 8.46 26.23
N MET A 308 -6.67 9.03 26.05
CA MET A 308 -5.58 8.40 25.28
C MET A 308 -4.86 7.30 26.06
N GLN A 309 -4.59 6.17 25.39
CA GLN A 309 -3.64 5.15 25.85
C GLN A 309 -2.39 5.19 24.97
N VAL A 310 -1.28 5.63 25.56
CA VAL A 310 0.00 5.84 24.87
C VAL A 310 0.95 4.69 25.15
N ASP A 311 1.65 4.23 24.10
CA ASP A 311 2.71 3.23 24.22
C ASP A 311 4.03 3.89 24.64
N ASN A 312 4.39 3.74 25.91
CA ASN A 312 5.62 4.29 26.48
C ASN A 312 6.83 3.33 26.40
N ARG A 313 6.71 2.15 25.74
CA ARG A 313 7.78 1.14 25.70
C ARG A 313 9.09 1.66 25.10
N TYR A 314 9.01 2.59 24.15
CA TYR A 314 10.17 3.17 23.47
C TYR A 314 11.00 4.10 24.38
N LEU A 315 10.38 4.78 25.35
CA LEU A 315 11.07 5.70 26.26
C LEU A 315 11.97 4.93 27.24
N ILE A 316 11.53 3.76 27.71
CA ILE A 316 12.26 2.92 28.67
C ILE A 316 13.53 2.33 28.04
N THR A 317 13.57 2.18 26.71
CA THR A 317 14.73 1.56 26.03
C THR A 317 15.86 2.54 25.77
N GLU A 318 15.62 3.85 25.73
CA GLU A 318 16.68 4.85 25.61
C GLU A 318 17.38 5.10 26.95
N GLU A 319 16.65 5.17 28.06
CA GLU A 319 17.24 5.28 29.40
C GLU A 319 18.08 4.05 29.76
N ALA A 320 17.58 2.83 29.48
CA ALA A 320 18.32 1.59 29.74
C ALA A 320 19.54 1.36 28.81
N ASN A 321 19.68 2.14 27.73
CA ASN A 321 20.86 2.11 26.86
C ASN A 321 21.77 3.35 27.04
N GLY A 322 21.31 4.37 27.78
CA GLY A 322 22.08 5.54 28.20
C GLY A 322 22.79 5.36 29.54
N GLU A 323 22.35 4.37 30.34
CA GLU A 323 23.07 3.88 31.52
C GLU A 323 23.85 2.60 31.18
N LEU A 324 24.92 2.71 30.38
CA LEU A 324 26.04 1.74 30.34
C LEU A 324 27.29 2.35 29.69
#